data_AF-V7EQR8-F1
#
_entry.id   AF-V7EQR8-F1
#
_cell.length_a   1.000
_cell.length_b   1.000
_cell.length_c   1.000
_cell.angle_alpha   90.00
_cell.angle_beta   90.00
_cell.angle_gamma   90.00
#
_symmetry.space_group_name_H-M   'P 1'
#
loop_
_entity.id
_entity.type
_entity.pdbx_description
1 polymer ?
#
loop_
_entity_poly.entity_id
_entity_poly.type
_entity_poly.pdbx_seq_one_letter_code
_entity_poly.pdbx_strand_id
1 'polypeptide(L)'
;MKRLVLCLFPLFLTSPALAMTTPIFAAECAGGVNAGGFNIDTDGKGGLYIDGKKTKLKLVNEDYWVGGDGKVTVDIMSDEMGLTVSYTGKHGANGMCVIVSE
;
A
#
# COMPACT_ATOMS: atom_id res chain seq x y z
N MET A 1 17.11 58.08 12.08
CA MET A 1 16.26 56.98 12.61
C MET A 1 15.63 56.23 11.45
N LYS A 2 16.08 55.01 11.15
CA LYS A 2 15.26 53.94 10.52
C LYS A 2 16.14 52.69 10.47
N ARG A 3 15.97 51.77 11.41
CA ARG A 3 16.60 50.44 11.35
C ARG A 3 15.73 49.61 10.41
N LEU A 4 16.24 49.33 9.21
CA LEU A 4 15.58 48.44 8.26
C LEU A 4 15.74 47.01 8.79
N VAL A 5 14.71 46.49 9.47
CA VAL A 5 14.65 45.09 9.87
C VAL A 5 14.18 44.30 8.66
N LEU A 6 15.13 43.64 7.99
CA LEU A 6 14.86 42.74 6.87
C LEU A 6 14.28 41.43 7.45
N CYS A 7 12.95 41.31 7.50
CA CYS A 7 12.27 40.06 7.83
C CYS A 7 12.50 39.04 6.71
N LEU A 8 13.43 38.11 6.92
CA LEU A 8 13.59 36.92 6.11
C LEU A 8 12.38 35.99 6.39
N PHE A 9 11.38 35.99 5.51
CA PHE A 9 10.30 35.00 5.54
C PHE A 9 10.85 33.68 4.95
N PRO A 10 10.94 32.57 5.71
CA PRO A 10 11.32 31.29 5.14
C PRO A 10 10.22 30.82 4.18
N LEU A 11 10.58 30.69 2.89
CA LEU A 11 9.73 30.10 1.88
C LEU A 11 9.63 28.59 2.16
N PHE A 12 8.57 28.16 2.84
CA PHE A 12 8.28 26.74 3.00
C PHE A 12 7.83 26.16 1.64
N LEU A 13 8.77 25.55 0.93
CA LEU A 13 8.49 24.71 -0.24
C LEU A 13 7.72 23.48 0.25
N THR A 14 6.40 23.50 0.12
CA THR A 14 5.58 22.31 0.29
C THR A 14 5.71 21.50 -0.99
N SER A 15 6.51 20.43 -0.95
CA SER A 15 6.56 19.50 -2.08
C SER A 15 5.18 18.85 -2.24
N PRO A 16 4.59 18.84 -3.45
CA PRO A 16 3.38 18.08 -3.69
C PRO A 16 3.71 16.61 -3.42
N ALA A 17 2.99 16.00 -2.47
CA ALA A 17 3.03 14.56 -2.31
C ALA A 17 2.48 13.96 -3.60
N LEU A 18 3.34 13.32 -4.40
CA LEU A 18 2.90 12.49 -5.51
C LEU A 18 1.97 11.44 -4.91
N ALA A 19 0.68 11.51 -5.24
CA ALA A 19 -0.28 10.54 -4.78
C ALA A 19 0.11 9.18 -5.37
N MET A 20 0.44 8.23 -4.49
CA MET A 20 0.69 6.85 -4.91
C MET A 20 -0.64 6.26 -5.39
N THR A 21 -0.76 6.04 -6.70
CA THR A 21 -1.89 5.33 -7.29
C THR A 21 -1.62 3.84 -7.22
N THR A 22 -2.62 3.08 -6.81
CA THR A 22 -2.61 1.62 -6.76
C THR A 22 -3.89 1.11 -7.43
N PRO A 23 -3.93 -0.13 -7.94
CA PRO A 23 -5.20 -0.76 -8.31
C PRO A 23 -6.16 -0.74 -7.12
N ILE A 24 -7.47 -0.66 -7.38
CA ILE A 24 -8.53 -0.84 -6.37
C ILE A 24 -9.01 -2.28 -6.52
N PHE A 25 -8.88 -3.08 -5.47
CA PHE A 25 -9.34 -4.46 -5.49
C PHE A 25 -9.55 -4.98 -4.06
N ALA A 26 -10.17 -6.16 -3.97
CA ALA A 26 -10.20 -6.96 -2.75
C ALA A 26 -9.78 -8.40 -3.04
N ALA A 27 -9.10 -9.03 -2.08
CA ALA A 27 -8.59 -10.38 -2.22
C ALA A 27 -8.63 -11.17 -0.91
N GLU A 28 -8.79 -12.48 -1.02
CA GLU A 28 -8.70 -13.42 0.10
C GLU A 28 -7.33 -14.12 0.07
N CYS A 29 -6.58 -14.04 1.17
CA CYS A 29 -5.27 -14.65 1.31
C CYS A 29 -5.34 -15.82 2.30
N ALA A 30 -4.57 -16.88 2.04
CA ALA A 30 -4.58 -18.10 2.86
C ALA A 30 -6.00 -18.70 3.07
N GLY A 31 -6.87 -18.62 2.05
CA GLY A 31 -8.26 -19.09 2.11
C GLY A 31 -9.25 -18.11 2.76
N GLY A 32 -8.82 -16.88 3.04
CA GLY A 32 -9.67 -15.83 3.61
C GLY A 32 -9.99 -16.06 5.09
N VAL A 33 -10.69 -15.09 5.70
CA VAL A 33 -10.98 -15.09 7.14
C VAL A 33 -11.74 -16.34 7.61
N ASN A 34 -12.57 -16.94 6.75
CA ASN A 34 -13.35 -18.14 7.09
C ASN A 34 -12.49 -19.42 7.16
N ALA A 35 -11.31 -19.44 6.53
CA ALA A 35 -10.36 -20.55 6.59
C ALA A 35 -9.21 -20.30 7.59
N GLY A 36 -9.30 -19.22 8.39
CA GLY A 36 -8.21 -18.79 9.28
C GLY A 36 -7.10 -18.00 8.56
N GLY A 37 -7.32 -17.60 7.32
CA GLY A 37 -6.52 -16.65 6.57
C GLY A 37 -6.91 -15.20 6.89
N PHE A 38 -6.74 -14.32 5.92
CA PHE A 38 -7.02 -12.89 6.05
C PHE A 38 -7.49 -12.31 4.72
N ASN A 39 -8.20 -11.19 4.79
CA ASN A 39 -8.66 -10.46 3.61
C ASN A 39 -7.87 -9.17 3.45
N ILE A 40 -7.69 -8.75 2.22
CA ILE A 40 -7.09 -7.46 1.91
C ILE A 40 -7.94 -6.64 0.95
N ASP A 41 -7.80 -5.33 1.04
CA ASP A 41 -8.39 -4.37 0.11
C ASP A 41 -7.49 -3.15 -0.08
N THR A 42 -7.60 -2.49 -1.23
CA THR A 42 -6.85 -1.28 -1.56
C THR A 42 -7.79 -0.10 -1.86
N ASP A 43 -7.42 1.11 -1.43
CA ASP A 43 -8.24 2.32 -1.62
C ASP A 43 -7.91 3.14 -2.89
N GLY A 44 -6.98 2.63 -3.71
CA GLY A 44 -6.49 3.30 -4.93
C GLY A 44 -5.56 4.49 -4.67
N LYS A 45 -5.36 4.85 -3.39
CA LYS A 45 -4.62 6.05 -2.95
C LYS A 45 -3.42 5.66 -2.07
N GLY A 46 -2.88 4.46 -2.28
CA GLY A 46 -1.73 3.95 -1.51
C GLY A 46 -2.11 3.38 -0.14
N GLY A 47 -3.39 3.20 0.17
CA GLY A 47 -3.83 2.43 1.33
C GLY A 47 -3.99 0.95 0.98
N LEU A 48 -3.38 0.10 1.80
CA LEU A 48 -3.67 -1.33 1.89
C LEU A 48 -4.37 -1.56 3.23
N TYR A 49 -5.42 -2.36 3.27
CA TYR A 49 -6.09 -2.78 4.49
C TYR A 49 -5.95 -4.29 4.61
N ILE A 50 -5.65 -4.76 5.82
CA ILE A 50 -5.57 -6.18 6.15
C ILE A 50 -6.59 -6.42 7.26
N ASP A 51 -7.61 -7.22 6.97
CA ASP A 51 -8.80 -7.39 7.82
C ASP A 51 -9.40 -6.05 8.27
N GLY A 52 -9.52 -5.10 7.35
CA GLY A 52 -10.03 -3.75 7.59
C GLY A 52 -9.09 -2.81 8.35
N LYS A 53 -7.90 -3.28 8.78
CA LYS A 53 -6.90 -2.42 9.41
C LYS A 53 -5.97 -1.82 8.36
N LYS A 54 -5.98 -0.48 8.26
CA LYS A 54 -5.08 0.24 7.35
C LYS A 54 -3.62 -0.01 7.69
N THR A 55 -2.84 -0.33 6.68
CA THR A 55 -1.39 -0.35 6.68
C THR A 55 -0.82 0.53 5.57
N LYS A 56 0.51 0.70 5.58
CA LYS A 56 1.24 1.43 4.55
C LYS A 56 1.52 0.51 3.37
N LEU A 57 1.28 1.02 2.18
CA LEU A 57 1.71 0.42 0.93
C LEU A 57 2.87 1.25 0.38
N LYS A 58 3.91 0.58 -0.12
CA LYS A 58 5.10 1.21 -0.70
C LYS A 58 5.17 0.85 -2.17
N LEU A 59 5.20 1.87 -3.04
CA LEU A 59 5.57 1.71 -4.45
C LEU A 59 7.04 1.30 -4.54
N VAL A 60 7.31 0.18 -5.18
CA VAL A 60 8.67 -0.32 -5.44
C VAL A 60 9.11 0.05 -6.84
N ASN A 61 8.23 -0.12 -7.83
CA ASN A 61 8.35 0.39 -9.19
C ASN A 61 6.94 0.67 -9.76
N GLU A 62 6.83 1.04 -11.03
CA GLU A 62 5.56 1.46 -11.67
C GLU A 62 4.40 0.46 -11.53
N ASP A 63 4.70 -0.84 -11.52
CA ASP A 63 3.70 -1.92 -11.55
C ASP A 63 3.75 -2.79 -10.28
N TYR A 64 4.52 -2.41 -9.27
CA TYR A 64 4.77 -3.24 -8.08
C TYR A 64 4.75 -2.46 -6.78
N TRP A 65 3.95 -2.96 -5.83
CA TRP A 65 3.80 -2.42 -4.49
C TRP A 65 4.00 -3.49 -3.42
N VAL A 66 4.54 -3.07 -2.28
CA VAL A 66 4.74 -3.94 -1.10
C VAL A 66 4.16 -3.30 0.15
N GLY A 67 3.35 -4.05 0.88
CA GLY A 67 2.74 -3.62 2.14
C GLY A 67 2.76 -4.74 3.18
N GLY A 68 2.18 -4.49 4.36
CA GLY A 68 2.13 -5.50 5.41
C GLY A 68 1.97 -4.92 6.82
N ASP A 69 1.71 -5.78 7.81
CA ASP A 69 1.47 -5.37 9.20
C ASP A 69 2.51 -5.93 10.21
N GLY A 70 3.63 -6.45 9.70
CA GLY A 70 4.69 -7.09 10.49
C GLY A 70 4.41 -8.56 10.83
N LYS A 71 3.20 -9.07 10.60
CA LYS A 71 2.91 -10.51 10.63
C LYS A 71 2.91 -11.09 9.21
N VAL A 72 2.44 -10.31 8.25
CA VAL A 72 2.42 -10.64 6.84
C VAL A 72 3.01 -9.49 6.02
N THR A 73 3.66 -9.86 4.93
CA THR A 73 4.04 -8.99 3.80
C THR A 73 3.14 -9.36 2.63
N VAL A 74 2.67 -8.36 1.89
CA VAL A 74 1.83 -8.50 0.70
C VAL A 74 2.56 -7.84 -0.47
N ASP A 75 2.64 -8.58 -1.56
CA ASP A 75 3.26 -8.20 -2.82
C ASP A 75 2.14 -8.06 -3.87
N ILE A 76 1.97 -6.85 -4.41
CA ILE A 76 0.93 -6.51 -5.39
C ILE A 76 1.61 -6.15 -6.69
N MET A 77 1.33 -6.88 -7.75
CA MET A 77 1.83 -6.63 -9.10
C MET A 77 0.66 -6.40 -10.05
N SER A 78 0.74 -5.39 -10.90
CA SER A 78 -0.29 -5.08 -11.90
C SER A 78 0.39 -4.67 -13.20
N ASP A 79 0.57 -5.62 -14.10
CA ASP A 79 1.22 -5.43 -15.40
C ASP A 79 0.25 -5.78 -16.56
N GLU A 80 0.78 -5.92 -17.78
CA GLU A 80 -0.01 -6.30 -18.96
C GLU A 80 -0.68 -7.68 -18.85
N MET A 81 -0.19 -8.57 -17.97
CA MET A 81 -0.78 -9.88 -17.71
C MET A 81 -1.91 -9.82 -16.68
N GLY A 82 -2.02 -8.72 -15.95
CA GLY A 82 -3.10 -8.43 -15.01
C GLY A 82 -2.66 -8.37 -13.55
N LEU A 83 -3.66 -8.32 -12.66
CA LEU A 83 -3.44 -8.16 -11.22
C LEU A 83 -3.05 -9.50 -10.57
N THR A 84 -1.90 -9.49 -9.90
CA THR A 84 -1.39 -10.64 -9.14
C THR A 84 -1.02 -10.21 -7.73
N VAL A 85 -1.44 -11.00 -6.74
CA VAL A 85 -1.19 -10.70 -5.33
C VAL A 85 -0.66 -11.94 -4.62
N SER A 86 0.48 -11.80 -3.95
CA SER A 86 1.05 -12.85 -3.11
C SER A 86 1.29 -12.35 -1.69
N TYR A 87 1.43 -13.29 -0.75
CA TYR A 87 1.73 -12.98 0.64
C TYR A 87 2.86 -13.85 1.18
N THR A 88 3.59 -13.29 2.13
CA THR A 88 4.54 -14.00 2.98
C THR A 88 4.22 -13.72 4.44
N GLY A 89 3.88 -14.76 5.19
CA GLY A 89 3.65 -14.75 6.62
C GLY A 89 4.85 -15.26 7.43
N LYS A 90 4.62 -15.40 8.74
CA LYS A 90 5.62 -15.92 9.67
C LYS A 90 6.06 -17.35 9.32
N HIS A 91 7.29 -17.68 9.71
CA HIS A 91 7.87 -19.02 9.53
C HIS A 91 7.90 -19.52 8.08
N GLY A 92 7.84 -18.60 7.10
CA GLY A 92 7.90 -18.94 5.67
C GLY A 92 6.56 -19.35 5.06
N ALA A 93 5.44 -19.24 5.78
CA ALA A 93 4.12 -19.41 5.18
C ALA A 93 3.95 -18.43 4.01
N ASN A 94 3.55 -18.89 2.83
CA ASN A 94 3.39 -18.04 1.66
C ASN A 94 2.35 -18.60 0.69
N GLY A 95 1.90 -17.77 -0.24
CA GLY A 95 0.99 -18.20 -1.29
C GLY A 95 0.40 -17.03 -2.08
N MET A 96 -0.50 -17.35 -3.00
CA MET A 96 -1.26 -16.37 -3.78
C MET A 96 -2.56 -16.03 -3.06
N CYS A 97 -2.98 -14.77 -3.16
CA CYS A 97 -4.31 -14.36 -2.78
C CYS A 97 -5.27 -14.52 -3.97
N VAL A 98 -6.54 -14.80 -3.68
CA VAL A 98 -7.60 -14.91 -4.68
C VAL A 98 -8.28 -13.56 -4.78
N ILE A 99 -8.21 -12.91 -5.94
CA ILE A 99 -8.94 -11.68 -6.21
C ILE A 99 -10.44 -11.99 -6.23
N VAL A 100 -11.21 -11.27 -5.42
CA VAL A 100 -12.67 -11.43 -5.30
C VAL A 100 -13.45 -10.26 -5.88
N SER A 101 -12.80 -9.11 -6.07
CA SER A 101 -13.34 -7.95 -6.80
C SER A 101 -12.22 -7.03 -7.28
N GLU A 102 -12.43 -6.40 -8.44
CA GLU A 102 -11.56 -5.40 -9.08
C GLU A 102 -12.44 -4.32 -9.74
#